data_AF-A0A9N8K2B4-F1
#
_entry.id   AF-A0A9N8K2B4-F1
#
_cell.length_a   1.000
_cell.length_b   1.000
_cell.length_c   1.000
_cell.angle_alpha   90.00
_cell.angle_beta   90.00
_cell.angle_gamma   90.00
#
_symmetry.space_group_name_H-M   'P 1'
#
loop_
_entity.id
_entity.type
_entity.pdbx_description
1 polymer ?
#
loop_
_entity_poly.entity_id
_entity_poly.type
_entity_poly.pdbx_seq_one_letter_code
_entity_poly.pdbx_strand_id
1 'polypeptide(L)'
;MLEEQVQQFLTYAQPTLSKFVDPSKTLVAFWIGINDINDSANYAVDFPSFYDKLITTLFESVQSVYNIGYRNFLFMNLPPLDRTPGNILKTTPLPNTTMINWWDETLTSHIQAFSKQNPTTNAFGFDVNGFLNGVLDSPDKYGIKNVTGYCKNYDQPYINTEPERYGCLPLDQYAWFNDGHMTSHIHEILAKEVRQFLKKQ
;
A
#
# COMPACT_ATOMS: atom_id res chain seq x y z
N MET A 1 -11.09 7.48 8.97
CA MET A 1 -10.81 6.02 8.94
C MET A 1 -11.33 5.43 7.63
N LEU A 2 -10.98 4.19 7.26
CA LEU A 2 -11.43 3.58 6.00
C LEU A 2 -12.96 3.52 5.88
N GLU A 3 -13.64 3.12 6.96
CA GLU A 3 -15.11 3.00 6.99
C GLU A 3 -15.78 4.31 6.60
N GLU A 4 -15.27 5.44 7.11
CA GLU A 4 -15.75 6.77 6.76
C GLU A 4 -15.48 7.13 5.30
N GLN A 5 -14.34 6.73 4.73
CA GLN A 5 -14.05 6.94 3.31
C GLN A 5 -15.02 6.15 2.43
N VAL A 6 -15.30 4.90 2.78
CA VAL A 6 -16.29 4.08 2.08
C VAL A 6 -17.69 4.67 2.26
N GLN A 7 -18.05 5.11 3.46
CA GLN A 7 -19.33 5.77 3.71
C GLN A 7 -19.48 7.05 2.87
N GLN A 8 -18.45 7.89 2.81
CA GLN A 8 -18.44 9.09 1.97
C GLN A 8 -18.54 8.75 0.48
N PHE A 9 -17.84 7.71 0.02
CA PHE A 9 -17.95 7.23 -1.35
C PHE A 9 -19.39 6.78 -1.65
N LEU A 10 -20.00 5.95 -0.80
CA LEU A 10 -21.37 5.46 -0.97
C LEU A 10 -22.41 6.60 -0.93
N THR A 11 -22.24 7.57 -0.04
CA THR A 11 -23.19 8.66 0.16
C THR A 11 -23.07 9.75 -0.90
N TYR A 12 -21.84 10.16 -1.25
CA TYR A 12 -21.62 11.36 -2.06
C TYR A 12 -21.17 11.05 -3.48
N ALA A 13 -20.27 10.09 -3.68
CA ALA A 13 -19.70 9.82 -4.99
C ALA A 13 -20.59 8.87 -5.81
N GLN A 14 -20.98 7.74 -5.24
CA GLN A 14 -21.68 6.66 -5.94
C GLN A 14 -22.98 7.11 -6.63
N PRO A 15 -23.87 7.95 -6.04
CA PRO A 15 -25.08 8.40 -6.72
C PRO A 15 -24.81 9.21 -7.99
N THR A 16 -23.63 9.83 -8.08
CA THR A 16 -23.19 10.57 -9.25
C THR A 16 -22.52 9.65 -10.25
N LEU A 17 -21.58 8.80 -9.79
CA LEU A 17 -20.81 7.89 -10.64
C LEU A 17 -21.70 6.87 -11.34
N SER A 18 -22.74 6.35 -10.68
CA SER A 18 -23.64 5.34 -11.25
C SER A 18 -24.37 5.78 -12.53
N LYS A 19 -24.35 7.07 -12.86
CA LYS A 19 -24.93 7.63 -14.10
C LYS A 19 -24.06 7.38 -15.34
N PHE A 20 -22.76 7.15 -15.17
CA PHE A 20 -21.82 7.02 -16.30
C PHE A 20 -20.69 6.01 -16.08
N VAL A 21 -20.59 5.43 -14.88
CA VAL A 21 -19.67 4.35 -14.52
C VAL A 21 -20.48 3.07 -14.31
N ASP A 22 -20.04 1.99 -14.95
CA ASP A 22 -20.56 0.65 -14.70
C ASP A 22 -19.77 0.02 -13.54
N PRO A 23 -20.40 -0.20 -12.36
CA PRO A 23 -19.71 -0.77 -11.21
C PRO A 23 -19.10 -2.15 -11.51
N SER A 24 -19.75 -2.95 -12.35
CA SER A 24 -19.30 -4.32 -12.69
C SER A 24 -18.03 -4.32 -13.54
N LYS A 25 -17.71 -3.21 -14.21
CA LYS A 25 -16.51 -3.03 -15.05
C LYS A 25 -15.44 -2.15 -14.40
N THR A 26 -15.70 -1.69 -13.19
CA THR A 26 -14.80 -0.80 -12.46
C THR A 26 -13.94 -1.61 -11.49
N LEU A 27 -12.66 -1.26 -11.41
CA LEU A 27 -11.73 -1.79 -10.42
C LEU A 27 -11.73 -0.87 -9.20
N VAL A 28 -11.94 -1.45 -8.01
CA VAL A 28 -11.76 -0.77 -6.73
C VAL A 28 -10.50 -1.30 -6.07
N ALA A 29 -9.53 -0.42 -5.81
CA ALA A 29 -8.26 -0.78 -5.20
C ALA A 29 -8.23 -0.38 -3.73
N PHE A 30 -7.82 -1.32 -2.87
CA PHE A 30 -7.60 -1.12 -1.44
C PHE A 30 -6.11 -1.31 -1.15
N TRP A 31 -5.45 -0.21 -0.78
CA TRP A 31 -4.09 -0.21 -0.25
C TRP A 31 -4.08 0.64 1.03
N ILE A 32 -4.33 -0.03 2.15
CA ILE A 32 -4.63 0.59 3.44
C ILE A 32 -4.08 -0.30 4.55
N GLY A 33 -3.83 0.27 5.73
CA GLY A 33 -3.27 -0.44 6.88
C GLY A 33 -1.87 0.01 7.30
N ILE A 34 -1.16 0.76 6.44
CA ILE A 34 0.19 1.27 6.73
C ILE A 34 0.23 2.08 8.03
N ASN A 35 -0.76 2.95 8.25
CA ASN A 35 -0.81 3.74 9.48
C ASN A 35 -1.23 2.88 10.68
N ASP A 36 -2.20 1.99 10.51
CA ASP A 36 -2.69 1.11 11.57
C ASP A 36 -1.58 0.25 12.17
N ILE A 37 -0.76 -0.38 11.32
CA ILE A 37 0.38 -1.19 11.78
C ILE A 37 1.50 -0.33 12.40
N ASN A 38 1.75 0.88 11.89
CA ASN A 38 2.77 1.78 12.44
C ASN A 38 2.36 2.31 13.83
N ASP A 39 1.12 2.77 13.96
CA ASP A 39 0.58 3.37 15.19
C ASP A 39 0.39 2.32 16.28
N SER A 40 -0.01 1.11 15.91
CA SER A 40 -0.20 0.00 16.87
C SER A 40 1.07 -0.79 17.17
N ALA A 41 2.21 -0.50 16.53
CA ALA A 41 3.37 -1.39 16.55
C ALA A 41 3.93 -1.66 17.96
N ASN A 42 3.68 -0.75 18.91
CA ASN A 42 4.13 -0.83 20.30
C ASN A 42 3.03 -1.24 21.29
N TYR A 43 1.84 -1.61 20.81
CA TYR A 43 0.73 -1.99 21.69
C TYR A 43 0.99 -3.33 22.37
N ALA A 44 0.55 -3.45 23.63
CA ALA A 44 0.61 -4.69 24.39
C ALA A 44 -0.60 -5.59 24.06
N VAL A 45 -0.64 -6.11 22.84
CA VAL A 45 -1.74 -6.94 22.32
C VAL A 45 -1.22 -8.20 21.62
N ASP A 46 -2.10 -9.18 21.42
CA ASP A 46 -1.86 -10.26 20.47
C ASP A 46 -2.07 -9.74 19.05
N PHE A 47 -0.96 -9.47 18.34
CA PHE A 47 -1.00 -8.87 17.01
C PHE A 47 -1.76 -9.69 15.95
N PRO A 48 -1.63 -11.02 15.87
CA PRO A 48 -2.46 -11.82 14.96
C PRO A 48 -3.96 -11.58 15.16
N SER A 49 -4.47 -11.71 16.39
CA SER A 49 -5.89 -11.44 16.68
C SER A 49 -6.28 -9.98 16.49
N PHE A 50 -5.35 -9.04 16.68
CA PHE A 50 -5.58 -7.62 16.48
C PHE A 50 -5.72 -7.28 14.98
N TYR A 51 -4.82 -7.79 14.13
CA TYR A 51 -4.89 -7.60 12.68
C TYR A 51 -6.10 -8.28 12.06
N ASP A 52 -6.50 -9.46 12.57
CA ASP A 52 -7.74 -10.11 12.17
C ASP A 52 -8.96 -9.20 12.33
N LYS A 53 -9.06 -8.49 13.46
CA LYS A 53 -10.14 -7.50 13.69
C LYS A 53 -10.09 -6.30 12.75
N LEU A 54 -8.89 -5.74 12.54
CA LEU A 54 -8.71 -4.60 11.62
C LEU A 54 -9.09 -4.99 10.19
N ILE A 55 -8.62 -6.15 9.73
CA ILE A 55 -8.87 -6.62 8.37
C ILE A 55 -10.33 -7.08 8.22
N THR A 56 -10.96 -7.65 9.24
CA THR A 56 -12.42 -7.88 9.27
C THR A 56 -13.18 -6.58 8.97
N THR A 57 -12.82 -5.49 9.65
CA THR A 57 -13.44 -4.16 9.46
C THR A 57 -13.24 -3.62 8.03
N LEU A 58 -12.04 -3.83 7.46
CA LEU A 58 -11.77 -3.56 6.04
C LEU A 58 -12.72 -4.36 5.14
N PHE A 59 -12.89 -5.66 5.38
CA PHE A 59 -13.74 -6.50 4.53
C PHE A 59 -15.24 -6.24 4.69
N GLU A 60 -15.71 -5.74 5.83
CA GLU A 60 -17.07 -5.21 5.97
C GLU A 60 -17.30 -3.99 5.07
N SER A 61 -16.30 -3.10 4.98
CA SER A 61 -16.31 -1.96 4.06
C SER A 61 -16.28 -2.42 2.59
N VAL A 62 -15.46 -3.41 2.25
CA VAL A 62 -15.40 -4.03 0.91
C VAL A 62 -16.75 -4.65 0.54
N GLN A 63 -17.39 -5.36 1.48
CA GLN A 63 -18.70 -5.97 1.26
C GLN A 63 -19.76 -4.91 0.94
N SER A 64 -19.70 -3.75 1.60
CA SER A 64 -20.60 -2.62 1.31
C SER A 64 -20.44 -2.10 -0.12
N VAL A 65 -19.20 -2.05 -0.64
CA VAL A 65 -18.91 -1.70 -2.04
C VAL A 65 -19.37 -2.79 -3.01
N TYR A 66 -19.21 -4.07 -2.67
CA TYR A 66 -19.74 -5.18 -3.47
C TYR A 66 -21.28 -5.14 -3.57
N ASN A 67 -21.96 -4.84 -2.47
CA ASN A 67 -23.43 -4.84 -2.40
C ASN A 67 -24.07 -3.82 -3.35
N ILE A 68 -23.36 -2.76 -3.73
CA ILE A 68 -23.83 -1.74 -4.69
C ILE A 68 -23.40 -2.00 -6.14
N GLY A 69 -22.87 -3.18 -6.45
CA GLY A 69 -22.66 -3.65 -7.83
C GLY A 69 -21.21 -3.76 -8.29
N TYR A 70 -20.22 -3.33 -7.49
CA TYR A 70 -18.82 -3.50 -7.86
C TYR A 70 -18.42 -4.98 -7.80
N ARG A 71 -17.61 -5.41 -8.77
CA ARG A 71 -17.22 -6.83 -8.91
C ARG A 71 -15.72 -7.05 -9.03
N ASN A 72 -14.91 -6.01 -9.28
CA ASN A 72 -13.46 -6.16 -9.42
C ASN A 72 -12.75 -5.43 -8.29
N PHE A 73 -11.99 -6.17 -7.51
CA PHE A 73 -11.30 -5.68 -6.31
C PHE A 73 -9.82 -6.01 -6.41
N LEU A 74 -8.97 -5.02 -6.17
CA LEU A 74 -7.53 -5.20 -5.99
C LEU A 74 -7.18 -4.90 -4.54
N PHE A 75 -6.52 -5.84 -3.88
CA PHE A 75 -5.99 -5.71 -2.53
C PHE A 75 -4.48 -5.71 -2.60
N MET A 76 -3.87 -4.68 -2.05
CA MET A 76 -2.42 -4.50 -2.03
C MET A 76 -1.94 -4.67 -0.59
N ASN A 77 -1.03 -5.60 -0.34
CA ASN A 77 -0.42 -5.75 0.98
C ASN A 77 0.54 -4.59 1.30
N LEU A 78 1.13 -4.60 2.50
CA LEU A 78 1.91 -3.48 2.98
C LEU A 78 3.27 -3.38 2.27
N PRO A 79 3.81 -2.17 2.04
CA PRO A 79 5.20 -2.02 1.62
C PRO A 79 6.17 -2.55 2.71
N PRO A 80 7.47 -2.72 2.42
CA PRO A 80 8.47 -3.18 3.40
C PRO A 80 8.75 -2.10 4.47
N LEU A 81 7.86 -1.98 5.46
CA LEU A 81 7.91 -0.97 6.51
C LEU A 81 9.13 -1.14 7.44
N ASP A 82 9.63 -2.37 7.56
CA ASP A 82 10.88 -2.72 8.23
C ASP A 82 12.11 -2.03 7.61
N ARG A 83 12.02 -1.61 6.34
CA ARG A 83 13.10 -0.98 5.57
C ARG A 83 12.99 0.53 5.43
N THR A 84 12.00 1.15 6.05
CA THR A 84 11.87 2.61 6.05
C THR A 84 13.09 3.26 6.74
N PRO A 85 13.55 4.44 6.30
CA PRO A 85 14.74 5.10 6.86
C PRO A 85 14.66 5.28 8.38
N GLY A 86 13.49 5.67 8.88
CA GLY A 86 13.27 5.87 10.30
C GLY A 86 13.28 4.57 11.11
N ASN A 87 12.97 3.43 10.50
CA ASN A 87 12.87 2.15 11.20
C ASN A 87 14.23 1.43 11.27
N ILE A 88 15.01 1.45 10.18
CA ILE A 88 16.33 0.80 10.15
C ILE A 88 17.35 1.42 11.12
N LEU A 89 17.09 2.65 11.61
CA LEU A 89 17.93 3.35 12.58
C LEU A 89 17.58 3.02 14.04
N LYS A 90 16.47 2.33 14.30
CA LYS A 90 16.01 2.00 15.65
C LYS A 90 16.75 0.78 16.20
N THR A 91 17.02 0.78 17.51
CA THR A 91 17.55 -0.40 18.21
C THR A 91 16.55 -1.55 18.26
N THR A 92 15.25 -1.21 18.33
CA THR A 92 14.13 -2.15 18.31
C THR A 92 13.18 -1.73 17.18
N PRO A 93 13.44 -2.16 15.93
CA PRO A 93 12.67 -1.72 14.78
C PRO A 93 11.24 -2.27 14.82
N LEU A 94 10.28 -1.38 14.63
CA LEU A 94 8.85 -1.64 14.63
C LEU A 94 8.14 -0.73 13.61
N PRO A 95 7.18 -1.28 12.83
CA PRO A 95 6.85 -2.70 12.74
C PRO A 95 8.02 -3.51 12.13
N ASN A 96 8.14 -4.76 12.53
CA ASN A 96 9.16 -5.68 12.01
C ASN A 96 8.57 -6.65 10.97
N THR A 97 9.43 -7.43 10.33
CA THR A 97 9.03 -8.41 9.31
C THR A 97 7.98 -9.41 9.81
N THR A 98 8.05 -9.85 11.07
CA THR A 98 7.05 -10.76 11.64
C THR A 98 5.66 -10.13 11.69
N MET A 99 5.57 -8.86 12.10
CA MET A 99 4.31 -8.13 12.14
C MET A 99 3.73 -7.91 10.74
N ILE A 100 4.59 -7.61 9.77
CA ILE A 100 4.20 -7.45 8.37
C ILE A 100 3.68 -8.79 7.83
N ASN A 101 4.36 -9.91 8.11
CA ASN A 101 3.92 -11.24 7.68
C ASN A 101 2.56 -11.62 8.27
N TRP A 102 2.30 -11.33 9.55
CA TRP A 102 0.97 -11.57 10.14
C TRP A 102 -0.13 -10.77 9.43
N TRP A 103 0.14 -9.52 9.07
CA TRP A 103 -0.80 -8.72 8.30
C TRP A 103 -1.07 -9.34 6.92
N ASP A 104 -0.01 -9.72 6.21
CA ASP A 104 -0.08 -10.27 4.85
C ASP A 104 -0.81 -11.62 4.80
N GLU A 105 -0.56 -12.51 5.75
CA GLU A 105 -1.26 -13.79 5.91
C GLU A 105 -2.75 -13.58 6.22
N THR A 106 -3.05 -12.61 7.10
CA THR A 106 -4.43 -12.29 7.47
C THR A 106 -5.20 -11.69 6.30
N LEU A 107 -4.58 -10.76 5.55
CA LEU A 107 -5.15 -10.15 4.35
C LEU A 107 -5.43 -11.22 3.29
N THR A 108 -4.47 -12.10 3.03
CA THR A 108 -4.62 -13.20 2.07
C THR A 108 -5.79 -14.11 2.42
N SER A 109 -5.92 -14.47 3.70
CA SER A 109 -7.01 -15.32 4.19
C SER A 109 -8.38 -14.66 4.00
N HIS A 110 -8.49 -13.35 4.24
CA HIS A 110 -9.74 -12.61 4.04
C HIS A 110 -10.10 -12.44 2.56
N ILE A 111 -9.12 -12.22 1.68
CA ILE A 111 -9.36 -12.20 0.22
C ILE A 111 -9.98 -13.52 -0.24
N GLN A 112 -9.43 -14.65 0.22
CA GLN A 112 -9.94 -15.98 -0.11
C GLN A 112 -11.36 -16.21 0.44
N ALA A 113 -11.60 -15.83 1.70
CA ALA A 113 -12.92 -15.93 2.32
C ALA A 113 -13.97 -15.07 1.58
N PHE A 114 -13.63 -13.82 1.26
CA PHE A 114 -14.48 -12.91 0.51
C PHE A 114 -14.82 -13.45 -0.89
N SER A 115 -13.83 -13.99 -1.61
CA SER A 115 -14.05 -14.62 -2.91
C SER A 115 -15.00 -15.82 -2.82
N LYS A 116 -14.84 -16.65 -1.78
CA LYS A 116 -15.73 -17.80 -1.53
C LYS A 116 -17.16 -17.37 -1.19
N GLN A 117 -17.32 -16.32 -0.39
CA GLN A 117 -18.61 -15.79 0.02
C GLN A 117 -19.34 -15.05 -1.11
N ASN A 118 -18.59 -14.47 -2.06
CA ASN A 118 -19.13 -13.67 -3.15
C ASN A 118 -18.69 -14.23 -4.52
N PRO A 119 -19.26 -15.36 -5.01
CA PRO A 119 -18.75 -16.08 -6.18
C PRO A 119 -18.76 -15.30 -7.51
N THR A 120 -19.41 -14.14 -7.56
CA THR A 120 -19.42 -13.26 -8.75
C THR A 120 -18.31 -12.20 -8.71
N THR A 121 -17.48 -12.20 -7.68
CA THR A 121 -16.39 -11.25 -7.50
C THR A 121 -15.10 -11.71 -8.17
N ASN A 122 -14.34 -10.76 -8.70
CA ASN A 122 -12.94 -10.89 -9.03
C ASN A 122 -12.15 -10.19 -7.92
N ALA A 123 -11.51 -10.97 -7.05
CA ALA A 123 -10.72 -10.46 -5.93
C ALA A 123 -9.24 -10.81 -6.13
N PHE A 124 -8.43 -9.79 -6.43
CA PHE A 124 -7.01 -9.94 -6.73
C PHE A 124 -6.16 -9.47 -5.56
N GLY A 125 -5.23 -10.30 -5.09
CA GLY A 125 -4.17 -9.90 -4.16
C GLY A 125 -2.89 -9.58 -4.92
N PHE A 126 -2.30 -8.41 -4.68
CA PHE A 126 -1.00 -8.02 -5.20
C PHE A 126 0.02 -7.89 -4.07
N ASP A 127 1.14 -8.61 -4.21
CA ASP A 127 2.25 -8.61 -3.26
C ASP A 127 3.19 -7.42 -3.49
N VAL A 128 2.78 -6.26 -2.98
CA VAL A 128 3.60 -5.05 -2.87
C VAL A 128 4.85 -5.31 -2.05
N ASN A 129 4.74 -6.04 -0.93
CA ASN A 129 5.86 -6.28 -0.04
C ASN A 129 7.02 -6.98 -0.75
N GLY A 130 6.74 -8.15 -1.32
CA GLY A 130 7.72 -8.96 -2.04
C GLY A 130 8.29 -8.22 -3.25
N PHE A 131 7.43 -7.55 -4.03
CA PHE A 131 7.89 -6.77 -5.18
C PHE A 131 8.86 -5.65 -4.78
N LEU A 132 8.48 -4.82 -3.81
CA LEU A 132 9.31 -3.70 -3.38
C LEU A 132 10.57 -4.15 -2.65
N ASN A 133 10.54 -5.25 -1.91
CA ASN A 133 11.78 -5.87 -1.40
C ASN A 133 12.73 -6.23 -2.55
N GLY A 134 12.22 -6.83 -3.62
CA GLY A 134 13.03 -7.10 -4.82
C GLY A 134 13.60 -5.83 -5.50
N VAL A 135 12.85 -4.73 -5.48
CA VAL A 135 13.35 -3.42 -5.97
C VAL A 135 14.49 -2.91 -5.09
N LEU A 136 14.31 -2.94 -3.77
CA LEU A 136 15.29 -2.45 -2.80
C LEU A 136 16.54 -3.34 -2.70
N ASP A 137 16.43 -4.62 -3.06
CA ASP A 137 17.56 -5.56 -3.13
C ASP A 137 18.33 -5.51 -4.45
N SER A 138 17.73 -4.95 -5.50
CA SER A 138 18.36 -4.76 -6.82
C SER A 138 18.16 -3.33 -7.35
N PRO A 139 18.52 -2.28 -6.59
CA PRO A 139 18.14 -0.90 -6.88
C PRO A 139 18.74 -0.37 -8.20
N ASP A 140 19.93 -0.86 -8.58
CA ASP A 140 20.60 -0.46 -9.82
C ASP A 140 19.77 -0.76 -11.08
N LYS A 141 18.98 -1.85 -11.08
CA LYS A 141 18.10 -2.20 -12.20
C LYS A 141 17.02 -1.15 -12.47
N TYR A 142 16.76 -0.32 -11.46
CA TYR A 142 15.73 0.69 -11.44
C TYR A 142 16.32 2.11 -11.41
N GLY A 143 17.64 2.27 -11.52
CA GLY A 143 18.29 3.58 -11.45
C GLY A 143 18.29 4.22 -10.05
N ILE A 144 18.02 3.43 -9.00
CA ILE A 144 18.02 3.90 -7.62
C ILE A 144 19.43 3.74 -7.05
N LYS A 145 19.94 4.77 -6.37
CA LYS A 145 21.26 4.78 -5.74
C LYS A 145 21.21 4.80 -4.21
N ASN A 146 20.09 5.23 -3.63
CA ASN A 146 19.94 5.28 -2.18
C ASN A 146 18.63 4.59 -1.76
N VAL A 147 18.77 3.51 -0.98
CA VAL A 147 17.65 2.71 -0.45
C VAL A 147 17.51 2.77 1.07
N THR A 148 18.40 3.48 1.76
CA THR A 148 18.48 3.51 3.24
C THR A 148 18.15 4.87 3.83
N GLY A 149 18.17 5.92 3.02
CA GLY A 149 17.89 7.29 3.46
C GLY A 149 17.16 8.08 2.38
N TYR A 150 17.00 9.37 2.66
CA TYR A 150 16.34 10.34 1.81
C TYR A 150 17.10 11.67 1.82
N CYS A 151 16.80 12.54 0.85
CA CYS A 151 17.32 13.90 0.82
C CYS A 151 16.69 14.73 1.94
N LYS A 152 17.46 15.18 2.94
CA LYS A 152 16.94 16.01 4.05
C LYS A 152 16.45 17.40 3.60
N ASN A 153 16.89 17.84 2.42
CA ASN A 153 16.59 19.14 1.82
C ASN A 153 15.67 18.98 0.58
N TYR A 154 14.77 17.98 0.59
CA TYR A 154 13.95 17.64 -0.58
C TYR A 154 12.97 18.75 -0.98
N ASP A 155 12.73 19.71 -0.10
CA ASP A 155 11.74 20.79 -0.23
C ASP A 155 12.35 22.14 -0.65
N GLN A 156 13.60 22.14 -1.09
CA GLN A 156 14.30 23.37 -1.47
C GLN A 156 14.00 23.82 -2.91
N PRO A 157 14.11 25.14 -3.21
CA PRO A 157 14.02 25.64 -4.59
C PRO A 157 14.98 24.91 -5.52
N TYR A 158 14.62 24.69 -6.78
CA TYR A 158 15.49 24.04 -7.77
C TYR A 158 15.92 22.60 -7.42
N ILE A 159 15.34 21.94 -6.42
CA ILE A 159 15.70 20.55 -6.04
C ILE A 159 15.59 19.56 -7.20
N ASN A 160 14.66 19.79 -8.13
CA ASN A 160 14.47 18.93 -9.31
C ASN A 160 15.51 19.17 -10.42
N THR A 161 16.23 20.28 -10.40
CA THR A 161 17.17 20.67 -11.46
C THR A 161 18.62 20.75 -10.99
N GLU A 162 18.86 21.09 -9.71
CA GLU A 162 20.19 21.30 -9.12
C GLU A 162 20.26 20.70 -7.68
N PRO A 163 19.92 19.42 -7.48
CA PRO A 163 19.85 18.79 -6.16
C PRO A 163 21.18 18.77 -5.41
N GLU A 164 22.30 18.75 -6.14
CA GLU A 164 23.65 18.75 -5.59
C GLU A 164 23.95 20.01 -4.78
N ARG A 165 23.29 21.14 -5.06
CA ARG A 165 23.39 22.37 -4.26
C ARG A 165 22.97 22.16 -2.82
N TYR A 166 22.13 21.15 -2.57
CA TYR A 166 21.60 20.81 -1.27
C TYR A 166 22.20 19.52 -0.68
N GLY A 167 23.25 19.00 -1.31
CA GLY A 167 23.87 17.73 -0.93
C GLY A 167 23.02 16.51 -1.24
N CYS A 168 22.08 16.63 -2.19
CA CYS A 168 21.18 15.56 -2.58
C CYS A 168 21.54 14.98 -3.94
N LEU A 169 21.22 13.71 -4.15
CA LEU A 169 21.10 13.13 -5.49
C LEU A 169 19.83 13.66 -6.17
N PRO A 170 19.68 13.49 -7.49
CA PRO A 170 18.37 13.55 -8.13
C PRO A 170 17.34 12.72 -7.34
N LEU A 171 16.15 13.28 -7.08
CA LEU A 171 15.18 12.67 -6.17
C LEU A 171 14.68 11.31 -6.67
N ASP A 172 14.69 11.07 -7.98
CA ASP A 172 14.38 9.79 -8.61
C ASP A 172 15.44 8.70 -8.35
N GLN A 173 16.63 9.07 -7.88
CA GLN A 173 17.68 8.13 -7.46
C GLN A 173 17.57 7.71 -5.99
N TYR A 174 16.57 8.21 -5.25
CA TYR A 174 16.22 7.73 -3.92
C TYR A 174 15.01 6.79 -3.98
N ALA A 175 15.02 5.73 -3.19
CA ALA A 175 13.82 4.93 -2.93
C ALA A 175 12.85 5.67 -2.00
N TRP A 176 13.39 6.36 -1.00
CA TRP A 176 12.61 7.03 0.04
C TRP A 176 12.60 8.55 -0.16
N PHE A 177 11.41 9.12 -0.09
CA PHE A 177 11.20 10.57 -0.09
C PHE A 177 11.39 11.16 1.31
N ASN A 178 10.91 10.46 2.34
CA ASN A 178 11.11 10.77 3.75
C ASN A 178 11.07 9.48 4.59
N ASP A 179 10.95 9.61 5.92
CA ASP A 179 10.95 8.47 6.85
C ASP A 179 9.77 7.48 6.69
N GLY A 180 8.74 7.80 5.92
CA GLY A 180 7.58 6.92 5.73
C GLY A 180 7.05 6.81 4.30
N HIS A 181 7.56 7.60 3.36
CA HIS A 181 7.04 7.67 2.00
C HIS A 181 8.13 7.35 0.99
N MET A 182 7.77 6.59 -0.03
CA MET A 182 8.62 6.31 -1.18
C MET A 182 8.54 7.43 -2.20
N THR A 183 9.56 7.52 -3.07
CA THR A 183 9.58 8.53 -4.13
C THR A 183 8.56 8.24 -5.23
N SER A 184 8.21 9.27 -6.02
CA SER A 184 7.36 9.11 -7.20
C SER A 184 7.91 8.09 -8.19
N HIS A 185 9.24 7.95 -8.28
CA HIS A 185 9.90 6.96 -9.13
C HIS A 185 9.60 5.52 -8.68
N ILE A 186 9.66 5.24 -7.38
CA ILE A 186 9.22 3.94 -6.85
C ILE A 186 7.74 3.70 -7.11
N HIS A 187 6.89 4.72 -6.93
CA HIS A 187 5.48 4.61 -7.27
C HIS A 187 5.25 4.33 -8.76
N GLU A 188 6.05 4.91 -9.66
CA GLU A 188 5.99 4.61 -11.09
C GLU A 188 6.39 3.16 -11.39
N ILE A 189 7.45 2.66 -10.75
CA ILE A 189 7.90 1.27 -10.86
C ILE A 189 6.81 0.30 -10.37
N LEU A 190 6.22 0.58 -9.20
CA LEU A 190 5.11 -0.19 -8.64
C LEU A 190 3.88 -0.17 -9.55
N ALA A 191 3.50 1.00 -10.08
CA ALA A 191 2.36 1.12 -10.97
C ALA A 191 2.54 0.33 -12.27
N LYS A 192 3.77 0.29 -12.81
CA LYS A 192 4.10 -0.55 -13.97
C LYS A 192 3.92 -2.03 -13.65
N GLU A 193 4.37 -2.50 -12.49
CA GLU A 193 4.22 -3.91 -12.11
C GLU A 193 2.76 -4.28 -11.83
N VAL A 194 2.02 -3.46 -11.08
CA VAL A 194 0.58 -3.66 -10.84
C VAL A 194 -0.17 -3.74 -12.17
N ARG A 195 0.16 -2.89 -13.15
CA ARG A 195 -0.42 -2.98 -14.50
C ARG A 195 -0.10 -4.30 -15.20
N GLN A 196 1.13 -4.81 -15.08
CA GLN A 196 1.51 -6.09 -15.69
C GLN A 196 0.81 -7.27 -15.00
N PHE A 197 0.68 -7.22 -13.67
CA PHE A 197 -0.08 -8.19 -12.89
C PHE A 197 -1.55 -8.22 -13.31
N LEU A 198 -2.21 -7.06 -13.41
CA LEU A 198 -3.63 -6.95 -13.78
C LEU A 198 -3.91 -7.44 -15.21
N LYS A 199 -2.95 -7.28 -16.14
CA LYS A 199 -3.06 -7.80 -17.52
C LYS A 199 -3.02 -9.32 -17.62
N LYS A 200 -2.57 -10.02 -16.57
CA LYS A 200 -2.45 -11.49 -16.53
C LYS A 200 -3.66 -12.17 -15.86
N GLN A 201 -4.58 -11.38 -15.31
CA GLN A 201 -5.79 -11.89 -14.66
C GLN A 201 -6.86 -12.28 -15.68
#